data_AF-A0A2G2XXV3-F1
#
_entry.id   AF-A0A2G2XXV3-F1
#
_cell.length_a   1.000
_cell.length_b   1.000
_cell.length_c   1.000
_cell.angle_alpha   90.00
_cell.angle_beta   90.00
_cell.angle_gamma   90.00
#
_symmetry.space_group_name_H-M   'P 1'
#
loop_
_entity.id
_entity.type
_entity.pdbx_description
1 polymer ?
#
loop_
_entity_poly.entity_id
_entity_poly.type
_entity_poly.pdbx_seq_one_letter_code
_entity_poly.pdbx_strand_id
1 'polypeptide(L)'
;MLSNMFLTSQGTILESLEIRHFVVVHGGSFGAWCWYKTTILLKETGYQVDAIDLTGSGAHYFDFNNITTFSEYVKPLTNFIENLSDGGIKVILVGHDIGGDCVSSEMELHRSKVSKAISLL
;
A
#
# COMPACT_ATOMS: atom_id res chain seq x y z
N MET A 1 28.64 44.78 11.14
CA MET A 1 27.52 43.85 11.42
C MET A 1 27.42 42.94 10.21
N LEU A 2 28.02 41.74 10.20
CA LEU A 2 27.53 40.52 10.87
C LEU A 2 26.03 40.36 10.59
N SER A 3 25.61 39.47 9.69
CA SER A 3 25.41 38.01 9.88
C SER A 3 23.90 37.76 9.64
N ASN A 4 23.39 36.89 8.78
CA ASN A 4 23.74 35.49 8.59
C ASN A 4 23.30 34.98 7.20
N MET A 5 24.24 34.28 6.57
CA MET A 5 23.97 33.12 5.74
C MET A 5 23.51 31.97 6.65
N PHE A 6 22.31 31.43 6.44
CA PHE A 6 22.00 30.05 6.81
C PHE A 6 21.22 29.39 5.67
N LEU A 7 21.91 28.43 5.07
CA LEU A 7 21.41 27.37 4.21
C LEU A 7 20.31 26.58 4.92
N THR A 8 19.26 26.21 4.17
CA THR A 8 18.63 24.87 4.13
C THR A 8 17.51 24.93 3.09
N SER A 9 17.41 24.08 2.07
CA SER A 9 18.17 22.90 1.70
C SER A 9 18.11 22.78 0.18
N GLN A 10 19.23 22.48 -0.47
CA GLN A 10 19.16 21.63 -1.66
C GLN A 10 18.28 20.44 -1.28
N GLY A 11 17.09 20.31 -1.88
CA GLY A 11 16.29 19.10 -1.78
C GLY A 11 17.21 17.96 -2.20
N THR A 12 17.66 17.21 -1.19
CA THR A 12 18.70 16.22 -1.39
C THR A 12 18.12 15.11 -2.25
N ILE A 13 18.96 14.39 -2.98
CA ILE A 13 18.61 13.12 -3.64
C ILE A 13 17.84 12.17 -2.70
N LEU A 14 17.92 12.37 -1.38
CA LEU A 14 17.16 11.66 -0.36
C LEU A 14 15.64 11.96 -0.35
N GLU A 15 15.19 13.18 -0.68
CA GLU A 15 13.75 13.46 -0.89
C GLU A 15 13.21 12.67 -2.10
N SER A 16 14.06 12.39 -3.10
CA SER A 16 13.70 11.58 -4.27
C SER A 16 13.72 10.06 -4.04
N LEU A 17 14.04 9.61 -2.82
CA LEU A 17 13.98 8.20 -2.40
C LEU A 17 12.90 7.95 -1.33
N GLU A 18 12.13 8.97 -0.93
CA GLU A 18 11.04 8.76 0.01
C GLU A 18 9.96 7.89 -0.64
N ILE A 19 9.74 6.72 -0.04
CA ILE A 19 8.61 5.87 -0.39
C ILE A 19 7.34 6.60 -0.01
N ARG A 20 6.62 7.07 -1.04
CA ARG A 20 5.41 7.89 -0.91
C ARG A 20 4.15 7.18 -1.42
N HIS A 21 4.21 5.87 -1.57
CA HIS A 21 3.14 5.06 -2.13
C HIS A 21 2.60 4.08 -1.09
N PHE A 22 1.39 4.33 -0.60
CA PHE A 22 0.65 3.43 0.26
C PHE A 22 -0.27 2.51 -0.55
N VAL A 23 -0.29 1.24 -0.20
CA VAL A 23 -1.28 0.28 -0.69
C VAL A 23 -2.07 -0.21 0.52
N VAL A 24 -3.35 0.12 0.58
CA VAL A 24 -4.21 -0.15 1.74
C VAL A 24 -5.14 -1.34 1.43
N VAL A 25 -5.21 -2.27 2.38
CA VAL A 25 -5.86 -3.57 2.26
C VAL A 25 -6.88 -3.73 3.39
N HIS A 26 -8.12 -3.99 3.01
CA HIS A 26 -9.24 -4.08 3.95
C HIS A 26 -9.27 -5.40 4.74
N GLY A 27 -10.11 -5.44 5.77
CA GLY A 27 -10.39 -6.64 6.57
C GLY A 27 -11.54 -7.49 6.02
N GLY A 28 -11.95 -8.53 6.75
CA GLY A 28 -13.01 -9.44 6.31
C GLY A 28 -14.36 -8.73 6.13
N SER A 29 -15.09 -9.07 5.06
CA SER A 29 -16.40 -8.47 4.70
C SER A 29 -16.39 -6.99 4.30
N PHE A 30 -15.22 -6.37 4.14
CA PHE A 30 -15.06 -5.01 3.63
C PHE A 30 -14.59 -5.00 2.18
N GLY A 31 -14.32 -3.81 1.66
CA GLY A 31 -13.66 -3.58 0.36
C GLY A 31 -12.83 -2.31 0.44
N ALA A 32 -12.19 -1.93 -0.66
CA ALA A 32 -11.41 -0.71 -0.83
C ALA A 32 -12.16 0.55 -0.37
N TRP A 33 -13.49 0.56 -0.49
CA TRP A 33 -14.37 1.66 -0.06
C TRP A 33 -14.21 2.05 1.41
N CYS A 34 -13.81 1.14 2.30
CA CYS A 34 -13.66 1.45 3.72
C CYS A 34 -12.52 2.46 3.98
N TRP A 35 -11.58 2.57 3.05
CA TRP A 35 -10.42 3.45 3.15
C TRP A 35 -10.67 4.87 2.66
N TYR A 36 -11.86 5.22 2.16
CA TYR A 36 -12.07 6.47 1.41
C TYR A 36 -11.56 7.74 2.12
N LYS A 37 -11.82 7.90 3.43
CA LYS A 37 -11.36 9.07 4.19
C LYS A 37 -9.84 9.12 4.28
N THR A 38 -9.22 8.00 4.64
CA THR A 38 -7.77 7.88 4.78
C THR A 38 -7.08 8.11 3.44
N THR A 39 -7.62 7.54 2.36
CA THR A 39 -7.11 7.76 1.00
C THR A 39 -7.16 9.23 0.61
N ILE A 40 -8.25 9.95 0.91
CA ILE A 40 -8.35 11.39 0.63
C ILE A 40 -7.29 12.17 1.41
N LEU A 41 -7.21 11.98 2.73
CA LEU A 41 -6.27 12.71 3.59
C LEU A 41 -4.81 12.48 3.20
N LEU A 42 -4.44 11.24 2.87
CA LEU A 42 -3.08 10.91 2.42
C LEU A 42 -2.77 11.52 1.04
N LYS A 43 -3.74 11.51 0.12
CA LYS A 43 -3.56 12.14 -1.20
C LYS A 43 -3.40 13.66 -1.09
N GLU A 44 -4.18 14.31 -0.22
CA GLU A 44 -4.08 15.76 0.04
C GLU A 44 -2.73 16.18 0.63
N THR A 45 -2.02 15.25 1.27
CA THR A 45 -0.67 15.46 1.83
C THR A 45 0.47 15.06 0.88
N GLY A 46 0.13 14.68 -0.37
CA GLY A 46 1.09 14.40 -1.42
C GLY A 46 1.53 12.92 -1.54
N TYR A 47 0.86 12.00 -0.85
CA TYR A 47 1.10 10.56 -1.00
C TYR A 47 0.27 9.97 -2.15
N GLN A 48 0.83 8.97 -2.82
CA GLN A 48 0.06 8.08 -3.69
C GLN A 48 -0.59 7.00 -2.84
N VAL A 49 -1.85 6.69 -3.12
CA VAL A 49 -2.59 5.67 -2.37
C VAL A 49 -3.47 4.86 -3.31
N ASP A 50 -3.27 3.54 -3.28
CA ASP A 50 -4.13 2.56 -3.92
C ASP A 50 -4.83 1.72 -2.85
N ALA A 51 -6.16 1.65 -2.93
CA ALA A 51 -6.96 0.79 -2.08
C ALA A 51 -7.37 -0.44 -2.89
N ILE A 52 -7.05 -1.64 -2.39
CA ILE A 52 -7.24 -2.88 -3.13
C ILE A 52 -8.52 -3.57 -2.66
N ASP A 53 -9.41 -3.89 -3.61
CA ASP A 53 -10.45 -4.90 -3.41
C ASP A 53 -9.84 -6.29 -3.57
N LEU A 54 -9.84 -7.07 -2.50
CA LEU A 54 -9.44 -8.48 -2.54
C LEU A 54 -10.47 -9.32 -3.30
N THR A 55 -10.14 -10.57 -3.64
CA THR A 55 -11.04 -11.41 -4.45
C THR A 55 -12.39 -11.55 -3.74
N GLY A 56 -13.45 -11.27 -4.49
CA GLY A 56 -14.84 -11.34 -4.03
C GLY A 56 -15.22 -10.33 -2.96
N SER A 57 -14.43 -9.27 -2.80
CA SER A 57 -14.65 -8.18 -1.86
C SER A 57 -14.95 -6.87 -2.59
N GLY A 58 -15.69 -5.97 -1.94
CA GLY A 58 -16.04 -4.66 -2.50
C GLY A 58 -16.64 -4.72 -3.90
N ALA A 59 -15.97 -4.14 -4.89
CA ALA A 59 -16.42 -4.13 -6.28
C ALA A 59 -15.90 -5.32 -7.12
N HIS A 60 -15.13 -6.25 -6.52
CA HIS A 60 -14.60 -7.41 -7.22
C HIS A 60 -15.72 -8.39 -7.58
N TYR A 61 -15.85 -8.75 -8.87
CA TYR A 61 -16.99 -9.51 -9.40
C TYR A 61 -17.01 -11.01 -9.06
N PHE A 62 -15.90 -11.55 -8.56
CA PHE A 62 -15.77 -12.96 -8.21
C PHE A 62 -16.70 -13.34 -7.04
N ASP A 63 -17.43 -14.44 -7.14
CA ASP A 63 -18.28 -14.92 -6.05
C ASP A 63 -17.42 -15.44 -4.89
N PHE A 64 -17.50 -14.76 -3.74
CA PHE A 64 -16.76 -15.09 -2.53
C PHE A 64 -16.93 -16.56 -2.09
N ASN A 65 -18.09 -17.17 -2.34
CA ASN A 65 -18.35 -18.57 -1.96
C ASN A 65 -17.47 -19.58 -2.72
N ASN A 66 -16.86 -19.17 -3.83
CA ASN A 66 -15.99 -20.02 -4.64
C ASN A 66 -14.50 -19.82 -4.31
N ILE A 67 -14.15 -18.99 -3.32
CA ILE A 67 -12.77 -18.82 -2.88
C ILE A 67 -12.43 -19.97 -1.95
N THR A 68 -11.41 -20.76 -2.31
CA THR A 68 -11.03 -21.97 -1.57
C THR A 68 -9.67 -21.87 -0.90
N THR A 69 -8.85 -20.90 -1.32
CA THR A 69 -7.49 -20.71 -0.81
C THR A 69 -7.20 -19.26 -0.47
N PHE A 70 -6.24 -19.06 0.44
CA PHE A 70 -5.73 -17.74 0.78
C PHE A 70 -5.06 -17.04 -0.43
N SER A 71 -4.33 -17.78 -1.26
CA SER A 71 -3.70 -17.21 -2.47
C SER A 71 -4.75 -16.71 -3.48
N GLU A 72 -5.88 -17.40 -3.62
CA GLU A 72 -7.01 -16.90 -4.42
C GLU A 72 -7.58 -15.61 -3.83
N TYR A 73 -7.74 -15.53 -2.51
CA TYR A 73 -8.24 -14.34 -1.84
C TYR A 73 -7.33 -13.11 -2.06
N VAL A 74 -6.01 -13.28 -1.90
CA VAL A 74 -5.01 -12.19 -1.96
C VAL A 74 -4.62 -11.79 -3.39
N LYS A 75 -4.97 -12.61 -4.39
CA LYS A 75 -4.55 -12.45 -5.79
C LYS A 75 -4.59 -11.02 -6.37
N PRO A 76 -5.61 -10.17 -6.12
CA PRO A 76 -5.61 -8.80 -6.63
C PRO A 76 -4.44 -7.96 -6.09
N LEU A 77 -4.07 -8.14 -4.82
CA LEU A 77 -2.92 -7.49 -4.21
C LEU A 77 -1.60 -8.03 -4.79
N THR A 78 -1.49 -9.36 -4.93
CA THR A 78 -0.33 -10.00 -5.56
C THR A 78 -0.10 -9.44 -6.97
N ASN A 79 -1.14 -9.44 -7.80
CA ASN A 79 -1.08 -8.88 -9.16
C ASN A 79 -0.68 -7.41 -9.17
N PHE A 80 -1.20 -6.61 -8.23
CA PHE A 80 -0.82 -5.20 -8.11
C PHE A 80 0.69 -5.05 -7.87
N ILE A 81 1.24 -5.80 -6.91
CA ILE A 81 2.65 -5.72 -6.53
C ILE A 81 3.55 -6.23 -7.65
N GLU A 82 3.19 -7.34 -8.29
CA GLU A 82 3.94 -7.89 -9.43
C GLU A 82 4.05 -6.91 -10.59
N ASN A 83 2.99 -6.14 -10.86
CA ASN A 83 2.94 -5.13 -11.92
C ASN A 83 3.62 -3.80 -11.57
N LEU A 84 4.12 -3.61 -10.34
CA LEU A 84 4.94 -2.43 -10.02
C LEU A 84 6.23 -2.46 -10.84
N SER A 85 6.59 -1.30 -11.42
CA SER A 85 7.81 -1.14 -12.21
C SER A 85 9.06 -1.50 -11.42
N ASP A 86 10.01 -2.19 -12.04
CA ASP A 86 11.27 -2.61 -11.39
C ASP A 86 12.26 -1.45 -11.11
N GLY A 87 11.84 -0.20 -11.31
CA GLY A 87 12.63 1.03 -11.16
C GLY A 87 12.99 1.42 -9.72
N GLY A 88 12.91 0.49 -8.75
CA GLY A 88 13.35 0.68 -7.37
C GLY A 88 12.37 1.40 -6.44
N ILE A 89 11.20 1.82 -6.93
CA ILE A 89 10.16 2.41 -6.08
C ILE A 89 9.45 1.29 -5.32
N LYS A 90 9.63 1.27 -4.00
CA LYS A 90 8.92 0.35 -3.11
C LYS A 90 7.61 0.96 -2.64
N VAL A 91 6.69 0.11 -2.19
CA VAL A 91 5.43 0.52 -1.55
C VAL A 91 5.44 0.27 -0.05
N ILE A 92 4.56 0.96 0.68
CA ILE A 92 4.17 0.64 2.06
C ILE A 92 2.81 -0.05 2.01
N LEU A 93 2.76 -1.29 2.45
CA LEU A 93 1.52 -2.03 2.59
C LEU A 93 0.89 -1.76 3.96
N VAL A 94 -0.42 -1.54 4.00
CA VAL A 94 -1.19 -1.35 5.23
C VAL A 94 -2.39 -2.29 5.21
N GLY A 95 -2.44 -3.23 6.15
CA GLY A 95 -3.52 -4.21 6.28
C GLY A 95 -4.32 -3.98 7.55
N HIS A 96 -5.66 -3.98 7.45
CA HIS A 96 -6.56 -3.97 8.61
C HIS A 96 -7.16 -5.36 8.84
N ASP A 97 -7.22 -5.82 10.10
CA ASP A 97 -7.77 -7.13 10.46
C ASP A 97 -7.07 -8.25 9.65
N ILE A 98 -7.79 -9.15 8.96
CA ILE A 98 -7.19 -10.20 8.11
C ILE A 98 -6.38 -9.63 6.92
N GLY A 99 -6.56 -8.35 6.58
CA GLY A 99 -5.69 -7.64 5.66
C GLY A 99 -4.23 -7.60 6.14
N GLY A 100 -3.99 -7.69 7.46
CA GLY A 100 -2.67 -7.83 8.07
C GLY A 100 -1.92 -9.09 7.62
N ASP A 101 -2.61 -10.23 7.54
CA ASP A 101 -2.04 -11.48 7.03
C ASP A 101 -1.74 -11.37 5.54
N CYS A 102 -2.63 -10.71 4.78
CA CYS A 102 -2.45 -10.47 3.35
C CYS A 102 -1.17 -9.67 3.07
N VAL A 103 -0.98 -8.53 3.74
CA VAL A 103 0.21 -7.70 3.54
C VAL A 103 1.50 -8.34 4.07
N SER A 104 1.40 -9.19 5.10
CA SER A 104 2.55 -9.94 5.63
C SER A 104 3.03 -10.99 4.64
N SER A 105 2.09 -11.73 4.02
CA SER A 105 2.39 -12.70 2.96
C SER A 105 3.08 -12.04 1.77
N GLU A 106 2.55 -10.91 1.30
CA GLU A 106 3.11 -10.20 0.15
C GLU A 106 4.48 -9.57 0.43
N MET A 107 4.70 -9.09 1.66
CA MET A 107 6.02 -8.60 2.08
C MET A 107 7.08 -9.72 1.99
N GLU A 108 6.75 -10.95 2.38
CA GLU A 108 7.67 -12.09 2.30
C GLU A 108 8.00 -12.47 0.85
N LEU A 109 6.97 -12.53 -0.01
CA LEU A 109 7.11 -12.91 -1.42
C LEU A 109 7.79 -11.83 -2.27
N HIS A 110 7.54 -10.54 -1.96
CA HIS A 110 7.92 -9.40 -2.79
C HIS A 110 8.82 -8.38 -2.06
N ARG A 111 9.79 -8.87 -1.26
CA ARG A 111 10.73 -8.03 -0.47
C ARG A 111 11.46 -6.92 -1.26
N SER A 112 11.66 -7.11 -2.57
CA SER A 112 12.27 -6.10 -3.43
C SER A 112 11.33 -4.94 -3.76
N LYS A 113 10.00 -5.16 -3.72
CA LYS A 113 8.96 -4.18 -4.09
C LYS A 113 8.23 -3.59 -2.88
N VAL A 114 8.34 -4.22 -1.70
CA VAL A 114 7.72 -3.72 -0.46
C VAL A 114 8.78 -3.22 0.51
N SER A 115 8.58 -2.02 1.07
CA SER A 115 9.49 -1.45 2.07
C SER A 115 9.05 -1.72 3.49
N LYS A 116 7.75 -1.72 3.74
CA LYS A 116 7.17 -1.91 5.07
C LYS A 116 5.77 -2.49 4.94
N ALA A 117 5.41 -3.36 5.87
CA ALA A 117 4.05 -3.79 6.12
C ALA A 117 3.60 -3.24 7.49
N ILE A 118 2.39 -2.68 7.55
CA ILE A 118 1.76 -2.16 8.76
C ILE A 118 0.46 -2.94 8.98
N SER A 119 0.33 -3.59 10.13
CA SER A 119 -0.90 -4.29 10.52
C SER A 119 -1.67 -3.47 11.54
N LEU A 120 -2.94 -3.17 11.23
CA LEU A 120 -3.89 -2.46 12.08
C LEU A 120 -4.87 -3.49 12.65
N LEU A 121 -4.82 -3.67 13.98
CA LEU A 121 -5.68 -4.58 14.75
C LEU A 121 -7.03 -3.94 15.07
#